data_AF-A0AAC9WHY5-F1
#
_entry.id   AF-A0AAC9WHY5-F1
#
_cell.length_a   1.000
_cell.length_b   1.000
_cell.length_c   1.000
_cell.angle_alpha   90.00
_cell.angle_beta   90.00
_cell.angle_gamma   90.00
#
_symmetry.space_group_name_H-M   'P 1'
#
loop_
_entity.id
_entity.type
_entity.pdbx_description
1 polymer ?
#
loop_
_entity_poly.entity_id
_entity_poly.type
_entity_poly.pdbx_seq_one_letter_code
_entity_poly.pdbx_strand_id
1 'polypeptide(L)'
;MADSKRIMISLPESLLKEVDYIVSMEETNRSEFVREAMKLYIREKNKVKLREKMKKGYQEMASINLTLAEVGLSLDVSSLEDYEAEIAECE
;
A
#
# COMPACT_ATOMS: atom_id res chain seq x y z
N MET A 1 24.22 -9.53 17.11
CA MET A 1 24.87 -8.95 15.91
C MET A 1 24.20 -9.62 14.72
N ALA A 2 23.44 -8.87 13.91
CA ALA A 2 22.78 -9.47 12.76
C ALA A 2 23.82 -9.85 11.70
N ASP A 3 23.79 -11.09 11.22
CA ASP A 3 24.74 -11.60 10.24
C ASP A 3 24.64 -10.84 8.92
N SER A 4 25.54 -9.88 8.71
CA SER A 4 25.66 -9.17 7.43
C SER A 4 26.42 -10.03 6.42
N LYS A 5 25.83 -10.30 5.26
CA LYS A 5 26.51 -10.96 4.13
C LYS A 5 27.08 -9.91 3.17
N ARG A 6 28.33 -10.07 2.75
CA ARG A 6 28.95 -9.24 1.72
C ARG A 6 28.57 -9.78 0.34
N ILE A 7 28.22 -8.87 -0.56
CA ILE A 7 27.95 -9.16 -1.97
C ILE A 7 28.91 -8.34 -2.83
N MET A 8 29.38 -8.93 -3.93
CA MET A 8 30.17 -8.22 -4.95
C MET A 8 29.25 -7.97 -6.14
N ILE A 9 29.20 -6.73 -6.62
CA ILE A 9 28.35 -6.31 -7.74
C ILE A 9 29.18 -5.54 -8.75
N SER A 10 28.81 -5.66 -10.02
CA SER A 10 29.38 -4.85 -11.10
C SER A 10 28.38 -3.76 -11.46
N LEU A 11 28.86 -2.52 -11.57
CA LEU A 11 28.08 -1.35 -11.93
C LEU A 11 28.74 -0.62 -13.11
N PRO A 12 27.96 0.01 -14.01
CA PRO A 12 28.52 0.91 -15.01
C PRO A 12 29.31 2.04 -14.36
N GLU A 13 30.43 2.42 -14.97
CA GLU A 13 31.31 3.47 -14.43
C GLU A 13 30.59 4.82 -14.31
N SER A 14 29.70 5.14 -15.27
CA SER A 14 28.88 6.35 -15.22
C SER A 14 28.00 6.41 -13.97
N LEU A 15 27.30 5.31 -13.67
CA LEU A 15 26.45 5.21 -12.50
C LEU A 15 27.26 5.29 -11.21
N LEU A 16 28.44 4.66 -11.17
CA LEU A 16 29.31 4.74 -10.00
C LEU A 16 29.78 6.18 -9.74
N LYS A 17 30.10 6.95 -10.79
CA LYS A 17 30.45 8.37 -10.67
C LYS A 17 29.31 9.22 -10.11
N GLU A 18 28.08 8.96 -10.53
CA GLU A 18 26.89 9.64 -9.98
C GLU A 18 26.71 9.31 -8.50
N VAL A 19 26.85 8.04 -8.12
CA VAL A 19 26.80 7.61 -6.72
C VAL A 19 27.88 8.30 -5.89
N ASP A 20 29.11 8.36 -6.41
CA ASP A 20 30.22 9.01 -5.71
C ASP A 20 29.99 10.48 -5.45
N TYR A 21 29.42 11.18 -6.43
CA TYR A 21 29.06 12.59 -6.29
C TYR A 21 28.06 12.78 -5.15
N ILE A 22 26.98 11.99 -5.12
CA ILE A 22 25.95 12.08 -4.07
C ILE A 22 26.52 11.73 -2.71
N VAL A 23 27.26 10.62 -2.61
CA VAL A 23 27.90 10.18 -1.38
C VAL A 23 28.85 11.24 -0.82
N SER A 24 29.58 11.95 -1.69
CA SER A 24 30.46 13.06 -1.30
C SER A 24 29.71 14.27 -0.77
N MET A 25 28.53 14.58 -1.34
CA MET A 25 27.69 15.69 -0.89
C MET A 25 26.98 15.40 0.43
N GLU A 26 26.55 14.15 0.63
CA GLU A 26 25.81 13.73 1.83
C GLU A 26 26.73 13.30 2.99
N GLU A 27 28.05 13.36 2.81
CA GLU A 27 29.05 12.89 3.79
C GLU A 27 28.84 11.43 4.24
N THR A 28 28.34 10.57 3.34
CA THR A 28 28.09 9.15 3.61
C THR A 28 29.14 8.24 2.96
N ASN A 29 28.91 6.93 2.96
CA ASN A 29 29.73 5.97 2.22
C ASN A 29 28.89 5.17 1.21
N ARG A 30 29.54 4.67 0.15
CA ARG A 30 28.89 3.88 -0.92
C ARG A 30 28.07 2.70 -0.39
N SER A 31 28.56 2.01 0.64
CA SER A 31 27.88 0.82 1.19
C SER A 31 26.58 1.20 1.90
N GLU A 32 26.56 2.32 2.59
CA GLU A 32 25.38 2.87 3.23
C GLU A 32 24.37 3.38 2.21
N PHE A 33 24.82 4.16 1.23
CA PHE A 33 23.98 4.61 0.11
C PHE A 33 23.30 3.42 -0.60
N VAL A 34 24.06 2.38 -0.96
CA VAL A 34 23.52 1.18 -1.61
C VAL A 34 22.53 0.44 -0.70
N ARG A 35 22.79 0.35 0.61
CA ARG A 35 21.85 -0.27 1.55
C ARG A 35 20.53 0.49 1.64
N GLU A 36 20.58 1.82 1.72
CA GLU A 36 19.37 2.64 1.78
C GLU A 36 18.60 2.61 0.47
N ALA A 37 19.29 2.68 -0.67
CA ALA A 37 18.68 2.53 -1.99
C ALA A 37 17.98 1.16 -2.13
N MET A 38 18.61 0.07 -1.67
CA MET A 38 18.01 -1.27 -1.68
C MET A 38 16.77 -1.34 -0.79
N LYS A 39 16.82 -0.81 0.44
CA LYS A 39 15.66 -0.76 1.35
C LYS A 39 14.51 0.00 0.72
N LEU A 40 14.79 1.18 0.14
CA LEU A 40 13.81 2.00 -0.55
C LEU A 40 13.16 1.23 -1.72
N TYR A 41 13.98 0.62 -2.57
CA TYR A 41 13.50 -0.14 -3.72
C TYR A 41 12.58 -1.30 -3.31
N ILE A 42 12.97 -2.07 -2.29
CA ILE A 42 12.15 -3.17 -1.76
C ILE A 42 10.82 -2.63 -1.22
N ARG A 43 10.85 -1.53 -0.45
CA ARG A 43 9.65 -0.89 0.10
C ARG A 43 8.67 -0.48 -1.00
N GLU A 44 9.15 0.19 -2.05
CA GLU A 44 8.30 0.62 -3.16
C GLU A 44 7.75 -0.56 -3.96
N LYS A 45 8.56 -1.61 -4.20
CA LYS A 45 8.07 -2.85 -4.82
C LYS A 45 6.97 -3.53 -3.99
N ASN A 46 7.11 -3.55 -2.68
CA ASN A 46 6.11 -4.13 -1.78
C ASN A 46 4.81 -3.31 -1.78
N LYS A 47 4.87 -1.98 -1.84
CA LYS A 47 3.67 -1.13 -1.99
C LYS A 47 2.90 -1.44 -3.26
N VAL A 48 3.59 -1.60 -4.39
CA VAL A 48 2.95 -1.96 -5.67
C VAL A 48 2.28 -3.34 -5.56
N LYS A 49 2.98 -4.34 -5.04
CA LYS A 49 2.42 -5.68 -4.83
C LYS A 49 1.20 -5.67 -3.91
N LEU A 50 1.25 -4.89 -2.83
CA LEU A 50 0.13 -4.75 -1.91
C LEU A 50 -1.10 -4.15 -2.61
N ARG A 51 -0.92 -3.08 -3.39
CA ARG A 51 -2.01 -2.45 -4.16
C ARG A 51 -2.66 -3.42 -5.15
N GLU A 52 -1.85 -4.18 -5.89
CA GLU A 52 -2.38 -5.20 -6.81
C GLU A 52 -3.13 -6.30 -6.07
N LYS A 53 -2.61 -6.77 -4.93
CA LYS A 53 -3.29 -7.75 -4.09
C LYS A 53 -4.63 -7.22 -3.56
N MET A 54 -4.67 -5.96 -3.12
CA MET A 54 -5.91 -5.31 -2.65
C MET A 54 -6.92 -5.19 -3.79
N LYS A 55 -6.50 -4.70 -4.95
CA LYS A 55 -7.36 -4.59 -6.14
C LYS A 55 -7.97 -5.95 -6.50
N LYS A 56 -7.15 -6.99 -6.55
CA LYS A 56 -7.61 -8.36 -6.83
C LYS A 56 -8.60 -8.84 -5.79
N GLY A 57 -8.31 -8.65 -4.50
CA GLY A 57 -9.22 -9.05 -3.41
C GLY A 57 -10.58 -8.33 -3.48
N TYR A 58 -10.59 -7.04 -3.78
CA TYR A 58 -11.85 -6.30 -3.98
C TYR A 58 -12.64 -6.81 -5.19
N GLN A 59 -11.97 -7.15 -6.29
CA GLN A 59 -12.63 -7.73 -7.46
C GLN A 59 -13.19 -9.12 -7.15
N GLU A 60 -12.45 -9.96 -6.44
CA GLU A 60 -12.89 -11.30 -6.02
C GLU A 60 -14.10 -11.22 -5.08
N MET A 61 -14.14 -10.24 -4.18
CA MET A 61 -15.25 -10.04 -3.22
C MET A 61 -16.39 -9.17 -3.77
N ALA A 62 -16.31 -8.67 -5.00
CA ALA A 62 -17.22 -7.66 -5.53
C ALA A 62 -18.70 -8.08 -5.43
N SER A 63 -19.02 -9.32 -5.81
CA SER A 63 -20.40 -9.82 -5.77
C SER A 63 -20.94 -9.91 -4.34
N ILE A 64 -20.15 -10.43 -3.39
CA ILE A 64 -20.58 -10.58 -2.00
C ILE A 64 -20.75 -9.21 -1.36
N ASN A 65 -19.78 -8.32 -1.57
CA ASN A 65 -19.83 -6.96 -1.03
C ASN A 65 -21.03 -6.18 -1.58
N LEU A 66 -21.35 -6.35 -2.87
CA LEU A 66 -22.53 -5.73 -3.48
C LEU A 66 -23.82 -6.22 -2.81
N THR A 67 -24.00 -7.55 -2.71
CA THR A 67 -25.20 -8.13 -2.09
C THR A 67 -25.36 -7.67 -0.64
N LEU A 68 -24.29 -7.65 0.15
CA LEU A 68 -24.35 -7.18 1.53
C LEU A 68 -24.72 -5.69 1.62
N ALA A 69 -24.20 -4.86 0.71
CA ALA A 69 -24.54 -3.44 0.65
C ALA A 69 -26.02 -3.22 0.28
N GLU A 70 -26.55 -3.97 -0.69
CA GLU A 70 -27.95 -3.91 -1.08
C GLU A 70 -28.89 -4.34 0.05
N VAL A 71 -28.56 -5.45 0.72
CA VAL A 71 -29.34 -5.94 1.88
C VAL A 71 -29.31 -4.93 3.02
N GLY A 72 -28.13 -4.39 3.35
CA GLY A 72 -27.99 -3.38 4.40
C GLY A 72 -28.84 -2.14 4.11
N LEU A 73 -28.74 -1.60 2.88
CA LEU A 73 -29.53 -0.45 2.46
C LEU A 73 -31.04 -0.72 2.54
N SER A 74 -31.49 -1.88 2.10
CA SER A 74 -32.92 -2.24 2.16
C SER A 74 -33.44 -2.29 3.60
N LEU A 75 -32.64 -2.78 4.53
CA LEU A 75 -33.01 -2.84 5.96
C LEU A 75 -33.04 -1.45 6.57
N ASP A 76 -32.05 -0.61 6.25
CA ASP A 76 -31.99 0.77 6.74
C ASP A 76 -33.20 1.58 6.24
N VAL A 77 -33.60 1.40 4.99
CA VAL A 77 -34.80 2.05 4.42
C VAL A 77 -36.06 1.59 5.14
N SER A 78 -36.26 0.27 5.29
CA SER A 78 -37.43 -0.26 6.01
C SER A 78 -37.51 0.27 7.44
N SER A 79 -36.38 0.31 8.16
CA SER A 79 -36.34 0.83 9.52
C SER A 79 -36.66 2.32 9.60
N LEU A 80 -36.30 3.10 8.57
CA LEU A 80 -36.63 4.52 8.49
C LEU A 80 -38.12 4.72 8.21
N GLU A 81 -38.69 3.95 7.29
CA GLU A 81 -40.12 3.98 6.97
C GLU A 81 -40.98 3.65 8.21
N ASP A 82 -40.59 2.61 8.97
CA ASP A 82 -41.26 2.24 10.21
C ASP A 82 -41.21 3.37 11.24
N TYR A 83 -40.03 4.00 11.41
CA TYR A 83 -39.84 5.12 12.33
C TYR A 83 -40.69 6.35 11.93
N GLU A 84 -40.74 6.68 10.64
CA GLU A 84 -41.54 7.80 10.13
C GLU A 84 -43.04 7.54 10.30
N ALA A 85 -43.50 6.31 10.10
CA ALA A 85 -44.88 5.90 10.32
C ALA A 85 -45.28 6.06 11.80
N GLU A 86 -44.45 5.58 12.73
CA GLU A 86 -44.71 5.73 14.18
C GLU A 86 -44.84 7.20 14.60
N ILE A 87 -44.03 8.09 14.02
CA ILE A 87 -44.12 9.54 14.29
C ILE A 87 -45.42 10.12 13.75
N ALA A 88 -45.78 9.79 12.50
CA ALA A 88 -46.97 10.31 11.86
C ALA A 88 -48.26 9.89 12.58
N GLU A 89 -48.27 8.71 13.21
CA GLU A 89 -49.40 8.23 14.03
C GLU A 89 -49.52 8.94 15.40
N CYS A 90 -48.47 9.63 15.84
CA CYS A 90 -48.47 10.40 17.10
C CYS A 90 -48.92 11.86 16.95
N GLU A 91 -49.13 12.35 15.71
CA GLU A 91 -49.72 13.67 15.41
C GLU A 91 -51.25 13.60 15.22
#